data_AF-A0A932US29-F1
#
_entry.id   AF-A0A932US29-F1
#
_cell.length_a   1.000
_cell.length_b   1.000
_cell.length_c   1.000
_cell.angle_alpha   90.00
_cell.angle_beta   90.00
_cell.angle_gamma   90.00
#
_symmetry.space_group_name_H-M   'P 1'
#
loop_
_entity.id
_entity.type
_entity.pdbx_description
1 polymer ?
#
loop_
_entity_poly.entity_id
_entity_poly.type
_entity_poly.pdbx_seq_one_letter_code
_entity_poly.pdbx_strand_id
1 'polypeptide(L)' 'MLKLINDRDVMGPYVNSRWTNVLAWGTALVLILLTLLLLFMSLMP' A
#
# COMPACT_ATOMS: atom_id res chain seq x y z
N MET A 1 -7.72 -1.75 2.26
CA MET A 1 -7.08 -2.28 3.50
C MET A 1 -6.22 -1.24 4.21
N LEU A 2 -5.21 -0.62 3.55
CA LEU A 2 -4.35 0.41 4.17
C LEU A 2 -5.08 1.57 4.87
N LYS A 3 -6.20 2.05 4.32
CA LYS A 3 -7.02 3.08 4.97
C LYS A 3 -7.74 2.58 6.22
N LEU A 4 -8.27 1.36 6.19
CA LEU A 4 -9.03 0.76 7.30
C LEU A 4 -8.15 0.50 8.52
N ILE A 5 -6.93 -0.01 8.30
CA ILE A 5 -5.98 -0.28 9.39
C ILE A 5 -5.42 1.00 10.03
N ASN A 6 -5.61 2.14 9.37
CA ASN A 6 -5.27 3.47 9.89
C ASN A 6 -6.50 4.23 10.40
N ASP A 7 -7.69 3.63 10.29
CA ASP A 7 -8.94 4.21 10.75
C ASP A 7 -9.04 4.00 12.26
N ARG A 8 -9.05 5.11 13.00
CA ARG A 8 -9.09 5.10 14.45
C ARG A 8 -10.47 4.72 14.99
N ASP A 9 -11.53 4.93 14.23
CA ASP A 9 -12.88 4.55 14.65
C ASP A 9 -13.05 3.03 14.61
N VAL A 10 -12.29 2.34 13.75
CA VAL A 10 -12.31 0.88 13.63
C VAL A 10 -11.23 0.21 14.49
N MET A 11 -9.99 0.70 14.45
CA MET A 11 -8.83 0.07 15.12
C MET A 11 -8.57 0.60 16.54
N GLY A 12 -9.21 1.71 16.92
CA GLY A 12 -9.01 2.35 18.23
C GLY A 12 -7.52 2.67 18.49
N PRO A 13 -6.94 2.20 19.62
CA PRO A 13 -5.54 2.45 19.94
C PRO A 13 -4.53 1.64 19.11
N TYR A 14 -4.99 0.65 18.33
CA TYR A 14 -4.15 -0.23 17.52
C TYR A 14 -3.93 0.28 16.09
N VAL A 15 -4.23 1.55 15.81
CA VAL A 15 -3.90 2.18 14.53
C VAL A 15 -2.40 2.13 14.27
N ASN A 16 -2.05 2.05 12.99
CA ASN A 16 -0.66 1.97 12.60
C ASN A 16 0.09 3.27 12.95
N SER A 17 1.28 3.14 13.52
CA SER A 17 2.15 4.29 13.77
C SER A 17 2.55 5.00 12.46
N ARG A 18 3.02 6.25 12.55
CA ARG A 18 3.43 7.01 11.34
C ARG A 18 4.50 6.28 10.52
N TRP A 19 5.47 5.63 11.17
CA TRP A 19 6.54 4.88 10.51
C TRP A 19 6.01 3.66 9.76
N THR A 20 5.18 2.86 10.42
CA THR A 20 4.61 1.66 9.83
C THR A 20 3.62 2.01 8.72
N ASN A 21 2.92 3.13 8.80
CA ASN A 21 2.08 3.64 7.71
C ASN A 21 2.93 4.05 6.49
N VAL A 22 4.04 4.77 6.68
CA VAL A 22 4.96 5.12 5.57
C VAL A 22 5.52 3.88 4.89
N LEU A 23 5.95 2.88 5.66
CA LEU A 23 6.44 1.62 5.10
C LEU A 23 5.34 0.86 4.33
N ALA A 24 4.13 0.81 4.88
CA ALA A 24 3.01 0.09 4.26
C ALA A 24 2.54 0.78 2.96
N TRP A 25 2.50 2.11 2.92
CA TRP A 25 2.21 2.85 1.69
C TRP A 25 3.36 2.77 0.67
N GLY A 26 4.61 2.82 1.13
CA GLY A 26 5.78 2.69 0.26
C GLY A 26 5.82 1.33 -0.43
N THR A 27 5.63 0.24 0.31
CA THR A 27 5.57 -1.11 -0.25
C THR A 27 4.41 -1.28 -1.24
N ALA A 28 3.21 -0.77 -0.91
CA ALA A 28 2.08 -0.80 -1.82
C ALA A 28 2.33 -0.01 -3.12
N LEU A 29 2.96 1.17 -3.03
CA LEU A 29 3.34 1.98 -4.19
C LEU A 29 4.32 1.22 -5.10
N VAL A 30 5.36 0.61 -4.51
CA VAL A 30 6.35 -0.19 -5.26
C VAL A 30 5.66 -1.34 -6.00
N LEU A 31 4.77 -2.09 -5.33
CA LEU A 31 4.03 -3.18 -5.95
C LEU A 31 3.13 -2.69 -7.10
N ILE A 32 2.46 -1.54 -6.95
CA ILE A 32 1.66 -0.95 -8.03
C ILE A 32 2.54 -0.64 -9.24
N LEU A 33 3.69 0.02 -9.04
CA LEU A 33 4.61 0.37 -10.13
C LEU A 33 5.14 -0.87 -10.84
N LEU A 34 5.57 -1.88 -10.08
CA LEU A 34 6.06 -3.15 -10.64
C LEU A 34 4.96 -3.87 -11.42
N THR A 35 3.72 -3.84 -10.94
CA THR A 35 2.59 -4.46 -11.62
C THR A 35 2.24 -3.74 -12.92
N LEU A 36 2.28 -2.40 -12.93
CA LEU A 36 2.09 -1.61 -14.14
C LEU A 36 3.20 -1.84 -15.17
N LEU A 37 4.45 -1.92 -14.72
CA LEU A 37 5.59 -2.26 -15.57
C LEU A 37 5.42 -3.66 -16.17
N LEU A 38 5.05 -4.64 -15.35
CA LEU A 38 4.78 -6.01 -15.81
C LEU A 38 3.65 -6.04 -16.84
N LEU A 39 2.55 -5.33 -16.57
CA LEU A 39 1.42 -5.22 -17.51
C LEU A 39 1.87 -4.63 -18.84
N PHE A 40 2.63 -3.53 -18.81
CA PHE A 40 3.16 -2.89 -20.01
C PHE A 40 4.05 -3.84 -20.82
N MET A 41 4.98 -4.52 -20.16
CA MET A 41 5.86 -5.52 -20.79
C MET A 41 5.08 -6.71 -21.35
N SER A 42 3.99 -7.12 -20.70
CA SER A 42 3.16 -8.25 -21.16
C SER A 42 2.31 -7.90 -22.38
N LEU A 43 2.03 -6.61 -22.60
CA LEU A 43 1.23 -6.13 -23.71
C LEU A 43 2.09 -5.64 -24.89
N MET A 44 3.39 -5.41 -24.69
CA MET A 44 4.33 -5.15 -25.77
C MET A 44 4.79 -6.50 -26.35
N PRO A 45 4.50 -6.78 -27.64
CA PRO A 45 4.91 -8.01 -28.30
C PRO A 45 6.43 -8.10 -28.51
#